data_AF-A0A7R8W1P0-F1
#
_entry.id   AF-A0A7R8W1P0-F1
#
_cell.length_a   1.000
_cell.length_b   1.000
_cell.length_c   1.000
_cell.angle_alpha   90.00
_cell.angle_beta   90.00
_cell.angle_gamma   90.00
#
_symmetry.space_group_name_H-M   'P 1'
#
loop_
_entity.id
_entity.type
_entity.pdbx_description
1 polymer ?
#
loop_
_entity_poly.entity_id
_entity_poly.type
_entity_poly.pdbx_seq_one_letter_code
_entity_poly.pdbx_strand_id
1 'polypeptide(L)'
;MKPAFLTAPGPSTSGGANKTPVQMYSMNWVIRQPNIIIDAKIGRIWTSELNIQGAIDLMRDPIRKVAFIIARSLPDAKDKLLAELRKMIVYRTVGLLEIGKIFDLINDVYRRKLEQRLAQCPPVFREPPSLMISSEGVHSLAPEYVSSPPSPLDAQQKIVLDQGDLLNQVFSPAFRQAEEQATTFVTREKERKGRLPFVHKALVEYIRSLTQVQIPVNHYIFELLLNGMIRNGAFYQMDQLLHYKAIPDSKPMACLLLSLSKVYPPAQQTALDMLLRLETATEEIIEVLLENDHVVPALRFLRDYVDHLDVIWRRKFLEAAERSNDSMAVHAMKSFFDGEPPLITF
;
A
#
# COMPACT_ATOMS: atom_id res chain seq x y z
N MET A 1 -18.19 -12.41 44.92
CA MET A 1 -17.20 -13.14 44.10
C MET A 1 -16.30 -13.95 45.02
N LYS A 2 -16.00 -15.22 44.70
CA LYS A 2 -15.00 -16.01 45.45
C LYS A 2 -13.60 -15.44 45.17
N PRO A 3 -12.68 -15.42 46.15
CA PRO A 3 -11.31 -14.95 45.91
C PRO A 3 -10.61 -15.85 44.90
N ALA A 4 -10.00 -15.24 43.88
CA ALA A 4 -9.15 -15.95 42.93
C ALA A 4 -7.76 -16.18 43.54
N PHE A 5 -7.09 -17.27 43.17
CA PHE A 5 -5.77 -17.61 43.68
C PHE A 5 -4.79 -17.86 42.53
N LEU A 6 -3.56 -17.38 42.66
CA LEU A 6 -2.43 -17.73 41.80
C LEU A 6 -1.53 -18.74 42.51
N THR A 7 -0.77 -19.50 41.72
CA THR A 7 0.23 -20.43 42.24
C THR A 7 1.62 -19.89 42.00
N ALA A 8 2.44 -19.87 43.05
CA ALA A 8 3.73 -19.20 43.01
C ALA A 8 4.84 -20.07 43.65
N PRO A 9 6.09 -20.01 43.13
CA PRO A 9 7.19 -20.82 43.64
C PRO A 9 7.48 -20.48 45.11
N GLY A 10 7.51 -21.51 45.95
CA GLY A 10 7.79 -21.41 47.38
C GLY A 10 9.22 -20.93 47.67
N PRO A 11 9.52 -20.58 48.92
CA PRO A 11 10.86 -20.17 49.33
C PRO A 11 11.88 -21.28 49.02
N SER A 12 13.04 -20.89 48.47
CA SER A 12 14.12 -21.76 47.97
C SER A 12 14.82 -22.60 49.05
N THR A 13 14.38 -22.54 50.30
CA THR A 13 15.01 -23.20 51.45
C THR A 13 14.58 -24.66 51.66
N SER A 14 13.55 -25.14 50.96
CA SER A 14 13.18 -26.56 50.95
C SER A 14 13.40 -27.13 49.55
N GLY A 15 14.24 -28.16 49.41
CA GLY A 15 14.67 -28.81 48.15
C GLY A 15 13.58 -29.52 47.33
N GLY A 16 12.36 -29.00 47.30
CA GLY A 16 11.26 -29.43 46.45
C GLY A 16 10.47 -28.21 45.97
N ALA A 17 9.96 -28.27 44.74
CA ALA A 17 9.16 -27.21 44.11
C ALA A 17 7.79 -27.06 44.80
N ASN A 18 7.77 -26.58 46.05
CA ASN A 18 6.55 -26.33 46.80
C ASN A 18 5.83 -25.12 46.21
N LYS A 19 4.69 -25.36 45.58
CA LYS A 19 3.81 -24.35 45.00
C LYS A 19 2.91 -23.78 46.10
N THR A 20 2.95 -22.46 46.29
CA THR A 20 2.16 -21.75 47.31
C THR A 20 0.97 -21.02 46.68
N PRO A 21 -0.27 -21.21 47.18
CA PRO A 21 -1.41 -20.43 46.72
C PRO A 21 -1.34 -19.00 47.26
N VAL A 22 -1.52 -18.03 46.37
CA VAL A 22 -1.50 -16.59 46.65
C VAL A 22 -2.87 -16.02 46.32
N GLN A 23 -3.51 -15.36 47.28
CA GLN A 23 -4.79 -14.70 47.05
C GLN A 23 -4.60 -13.48 46.13
N MET A 24 -5.37 -13.44 45.04
CA MET A 24 -5.45 -12.27 44.15
C MET A 24 -6.27 -11.16 44.80
N TYR A 25 -5.90 -9.91 44.54
CA TYR A 25 -6.58 -8.73 45.07
C TYR A 25 -6.66 -8.74 46.61
N SER A 26 -5.60 -9.21 47.26
CA SER A 26 -5.43 -9.14 48.71
C SER A 26 -5.46 -7.68 49.16
N MET A 27 -6.03 -7.41 50.34
CA MET A 27 -6.05 -6.07 50.93
C MET A 27 -4.64 -5.52 51.22
N ASN A 28 -3.62 -6.37 51.19
CA ASN A 28 -2.21 -6.00 51.42
C ASN A 28 -1.47 -5.60 50.14
N TRP A 29 -2.15 -5.61 48.98
CA TRP A 29 -1.55 -5.20 47.72
C TRP A 29 -1.35 -3.68 47.68
N VAL A 30 -0.11 -3.28 47.49
CA VAL A 30 0.27 -1.90 47.20
C VAL A 30 0.63 -1.81 45.73
N ILE A 31 -0.17 -1.05 44.97
CA ILE A 31 0.07 -0.82 43.55
C ILE A 31 0.98 0.41 43.40
N ARG A 32 2.12 0.22 42.73
CA ARG A 32 3.05 1.28 42.34
C ARG A 32 3.05 1.42 40.82
N GLN A 33 2.99 2.66 40.35
CA GLN A 33 3.05 2.94 38.92
C GLN A 33 4.41 2.55 38.34
N PRO A 34 4.48 2.13 37.06
CA PRO A 34 3.34 1.96 36.15
C PRO A 34 2.59 0.63 36.32
N ASN A 35 3.21 -0.41 36.87
CA ASN A 35 2.66 -1.76 36.84
C ASN A 35 3.16 -2.71 37.94
N ILE A 36 3.67 -2.20 39.05
CA ILE A 36 4.23 -3.02 40.12
C ILE A 36 3.16 -3.25 41.20
N ILE A 37 3.02 -4.50 41.63
CA ILE A 37 2.15 -4.89 42.75
C ILE A 37 3.04 -5.49 43.84
N ILE A 38 3.03 -4.88 45.02
CA ILE A 38 3.80 -5.34 46.17
C ILE A 38 2.83 -5.93 47.18
N ASP A 39 3.04 -7.18 47.58
CA ASP A 39 2.34 -7.79 48.71
C ASP A 39 3.36 -7.98 49.84
N ALA A 40 3.36 -7.04 50.79
CA ALA A 40 4.29 -7.03 51.92
C ALA A 40 4.06 -8.20 52.88
N LYS A 41 2.83 -8.76 52.94
CA LYS A 41 2.49 -9.86 53.85
C LYS A 41 3.21 -11.15 53.45
N ILE A 42 3.31 -11.41 52.15
CA ILE A 42 4.00 -12.59 51.62
C ILE A 42 5.41 -12.28 51.12
N GLY A 43 5.86 -11.02 51.21
CA GLY A 43 7.17 -10.57 50.76
C GLY A 43 7.41 -10.73 49.25
N ARG A 44 6.36 -10.56 48.42
CA ARG A 44 6.46 -10.73 46.96
C ARG A 44 6.17 -9.45 46.19
N ILE A 45 6.86 -9.30 45.07
CA ILE A 45 6.68 -8.23 44.10
C ILE A 45 6.26 -8.89 42.78
N TRP A 46 5.23 -8.33 42.16
CA TRP A 46 4.68 -8.77 40.90
C TRP A 46 4.69 -7.62 39.91
N THR A 47 4.79 -7.95 38.62
CA THR A 47 4.49 -7.02 37.53
C THR A 47 3.13 -7.38 36.92
N SER A 48 2.32 -6.36 36.65
CA SER A 48 1.07 -6.50 35.91
C SER A 48 1.34 -6.19 34.45
N GLU A 49 0.92 -7.08 33.57
CA GLU A 49 1.02 -6.89 32.13
C GLU A 49 -0.36 -7.02 31.50
N LEU A 50 -0.61 -6.21 30.48
CA LEU A 50 -1.86 -6.27 29.74
C LEU A 50 -1.83 -7.46 28.79
N ASN A 51 -2.75 -8.42 28.99
CA ASN A 51 -3.00 -9.44 27.99
C ASN A 51 -3.77 -8.86 26.80
N ILE A 52 -3.04 -8.52 25.73
CA ILE A 52 -3.60 -7.95 24.50
C ILE A 52 -4.61 -8.90 23.84
N GLN A 53 -4.35 -10.21 23.84
CA GLN A 53 -5.27 -11.16 23.21
C GLN A 53 -6.62 -11.17 23.93
N GLY A 54 -6.60 -11.24 25.26
CA GLY A 54 -7.82 -11.16 26.06
C GLY A 54 -8.57 -9.84 25.86
N ALA A 55 -7.85 -8.72 25.70
CA ALA A 55 -8.46 -7.43 25.39
C ALA A 55 -9.12 -7.42 23.98
N ILE A 56 -8.44 -7.98 22.97
CA ILE A 56 -8.95 -8.13 21.60
C ILE A 56 -10.23 -8.96 21.58
N ASP A 57 -10.27 -10.04 22.35
CA ASP A 57 -11.39 -10.98 22.42
C ASP A 57 -12.59 -10.37 23.16
N LEU A 58 -12.35 -9.50 24.14
CA LEU A 58 -13.39 -8.84 24.93
C LEU A 58 -14.04 -7.66 24.19
N MET A 59 -13.28 -6.95 23.34
CA MET A 59 -13.76 -5.76 22.65
C MET A 59 -14.63 -6.09 21.43
N ARG A 60 -15.90 -5.69 21.49
CA ARG A 60 -16.88 -5.90 20.40
C ARG A 60 -16.76 -4.87 19.27
N ASP A 61 -16.55 -3.60 19.62
CA ASP A 61 -16.45 -2.52 18.62
C ASP A 61 -15.10 -2.59 17.89
N PRO A 62 -15.09 -2.86 16.56
CA PRO A 62 -13.86 -3.07 15.82
C PRO A 62 -13.00 -1.80 15.75
N ILE A 63 -13.62 -0.62 15.71
CA ILE A 63 -12.93 0.66 15.62
C ILE A 63 -12.20 0.95 16.93
N ARG A 64 -12.90 0.90 18.08
CA ARG A 64 -12.26 1.05 19.40
C ARG A 64 -11.21 -0.02 19.66
N LYS A 65 -11.43 -1.25 19.20
CA LYS A 65 -10.45 -2.33 19.31
C LYS A 65 -9.14 -1.94 18.62
N VAL A 66 -9.19 -1.50 17.36
CA VAL A 66 -7.99 -1.08 16.63
C VAL A 66 -7.35 0.15 17.28
N ALA A 67 -8.14 1.18 17.62
CA ALA A 67 -7.65 2.37 18.31
C ALA A 67 -6.94 2.04 19.63
N PHE A 68 -7.48 1.09 20.39
CA PHE A 68 -6.91 0.61 21.64
C PHE A 68 -5.54 -0.06 21.43
N ILE A 69 -5.40 -0.91 20.41
CA ILE A 69 -4.14 -1.60 20.13
C ILE A 69 -3.08 -0.61 19.64
N ILE A 70 -3.44 0.28 18.69
CA ILE A 70 -2.53 1.29 18.13
C ILE A 70 -1.94 2.20 19.20
N ALA A 71 -2.71 2.53 20.23
CA ALA A 71 -2.28 3.41 21.31
C ALA A 71 -1.22 2.80 22.25
N ARG A 72 -0.76 1.56 22.02
CA ARG A 72 0.08 0.83 22.98
C ARG A 72 1.39 0.33 22.37
N SER A 73 2.51 0.66 23.02
CA SER A 73 3.83 0.09 22.73
C SER A 73 4.05 -1.18 23.54
N LEU A 74 3.46 -2.30 23.13
CA LEU A 74 3.69 -3.61 23.75
C LEU A 74 4.37 -4.56 22.75
N PRO A 75 5.22 -5.49 23.22
CA PRO A 75 5.71 -6.59 22.39
C PRO A 75 4.54 -7.35 21.75
N ASP A 76 4.69 -7.78 20.50
CA ASP A 76 3.70 -8.52 19.69
C ASP A 76 2.40 -7.78 19.34
N ALA A 77 2.19 -6.54 19.82
CA ALA A 77 0.97 -5.79 19.57
C ALA A 77 0.77 -5.48 18.09
N LYS A 78 1.87 -5.22 17.37
CA LYS A 78 1.87 -5.00 15.91
C LYS A 78 1.40 -6.25 15.16
N ASP A 79 1.96 -7.41 15.49
CA ASP A 79 1.63 -8.67 14.81
C ASP A 79 0.18 -9.09 15.10
N LYS A 80 -0.28 -8.90 16.34
CA LYS A 80 -1.69 -9.13 16.72
C LYS A 80 -2.64 -8.18 15.98
N LEU A 81 -2.26 -6.91 15.81
CA LEU A 81 -3.04 -5.95 15.03
C LEU A 81 -3.13 -6.37 13.57
N LEU A 82 -2.01 -6.74 12.95
CA LEU A 82 -1.96 -7.20 11.55
C LEU A 82 -2.79 -8.49 11.35
N ALA A 83 -2.70 -9.43 12.29
CA ALA A 83 -3.51 -10.64 12.27
C ALA A 83 -5.02 -10.36 12.39
N GLU A 84 -5.42 -9.44 13.27
CA GLU A 84 -6.82 -9.04 13.45
C GLU A 84 -7.34 -8.29 12.21
N LEU A 85 -6.57 -7.38 11.61
CA LEU A 85 -6.92 -6.70 10.35
C LEU A 85 -7.12 -7.70 9.21
N ARG A 86 -6.20 -8.66 9.07
CA ARG A 86 -6.32 -9.73 8.07
C ARG A 86 -7.59 -10.54 8.30
N LYS A 87 -7.89 -10.92 9.55
CA LYS A 87 -9.12 -11.63 9.89
C LYS A 87 -10.37 -10.82 9.53
N MET A 88 -10.38 -9.52 9.82
CA MET A 88 -11.49 -8.62 9.48
C MET A 88 -11.77 -8.58 7.98
N ILE A 89 -10.72 -8.56 7.17
CA ILE A 89 -10.82 -8.49 5.70
C ILE A 89 -11.20 -9.85 5.10
N VAL A 90 -10.49 -10.92 5.45
CA VAL A 90 -10.69 -12.26 4.86
C VAL A 90 -12.07 -12.83 5.22
N TYR A 91 -12.45 -12.73 6.49
CA TYR A 91 -13.71 -13.29 6.98
C TYR A 91 -14.87 -12.29 6.97
N ARG A 92 -14.64 -11.06 6.48
CA ARG A 92 -15.63 -9.99 6.42
C ARG A 92 -16.36 -9.81 7.76
N THR A 93 -15.61 -9.75 8.86
CA THR A 93 -16.22 -9.58 10.20
C THR A 93 -16.69 -8.15 10.45
N VAL A 94 -16.35 -7.23 9.54
CA VAL A 94 -16.71 -5.80 9.58
C VAL A 94 -17.27 -5.34 8.23
N GLY A 95 -18.05 -4.27 8.24
CA GLY A 95 -18.54 -3.60 7.04
C GLY A 95 -17.47 -2.74 6.36
N LEU A 96 -17.74 -2.34 5.10
CA LEU A 96 -16.81 -1.50 4.32
C LEU A 96 -16.58 -0.12 4.96
N LEU A 97 -17.63 0.48 5.53
CA LEU A 97 -17.52 1.77 6.23
C LEU A 97 -16.65 1.66 7.49
N GLU A 98 -16.74 0.56 8.21
CA GLU A 98 -15.97 0.33 9.43
C GLU A 98 -14.49 0.10 9.10
N ILE A 99 -14.19 -0.70 8.07
CA ILE A 99 -12.81 -0.91 7.63
C ILE A 99 -12.19 0.38 7.10
N GLY A 100 -12.96 1.22 6.39
CA GLY A 100 -12.51 2.55 5.95
C GLY A 100 -12.07 3.43 7.12
N LYS A 101 -12.91 3.53 8.17
CA LYS A 101 -12.56 4.27 9.41
C LYS A 101 -11.34 3.70 10.13
N ILE A 102 -11.17 2.37 10.09
CA ILE A 102 -9.99 1.70 10.65
C ILE A 102 -8.73 2.10 9.88
N PHE A 103 -8.78 2.15 8.55
CA PHE A 103 -7.65 2.62 7.75
C PHE A 103 -7.33 4.08 8.02
N ASP A 104 -8.34 4.94 8.17
CA ASP A 104 -8.13 6.36 8.52
C ASP A 104 -7.36 6.48 9.85
N LEU A 105 -7.75 5.72 10.88
CA LEU A 105 -7.04 5.69 12.17
C LEU A 105 -5.57 5.26 12.03
N ILE A 106 -5.30 4.24 11.22
CA ILE A 106 -3.95 3.70 11.00
C ILE A 106 -3.10 4.74 10.25
N ASN A 107 -3.66 5.27 9.16
CA ASN A 107 -2.96 6.19 8.27
C ASN A 107 -2.73 7.56 8.89
N ASP A 108 -3.62 8.03 9.77
CA ASP A 108 -3.40 9.24 10.58
C ASP A 108 -2.19 9.11 11.52
N VAL A 109 -1.97 7.91 12.06
CA VAL A 109 -0.80 7.64 12.92
C VAL A 109 0.46 7.52 12.08
N TYR A 110 0.36 6.87 10.92
CA TYR A 110 1.47 6.77 9.98
C TYR A 110 1.90 8.14 9.44
N ARG A 111 0.94 8.98 9.02
CA ARG A 111 1.17 10.36 8.54
C ARG A 111 1.89 11.20 9.58
N ARG A 112 1.41 11.23 10.82
CA ARG A 112 2.07 11.96 11.92
C ARG A 112 3.49 11.49 12.15
N LYS A 113 3.76 10.18 12.03
CA LYS A 113 5.13 9.66 12.16
C LYS A 113 6.04 10.14 11.04
N LEU A 114 5.54 10.19 9.80
CA LEU A 114 6.29 10.71 8.66
C LEU A 114 6.62 12.19 8.84
N GLU A 115 5.65 13.00 9.29
CA GLU A 115 5.84 14.42 9.57
C GLU A 115 6.87 14.66 10.68
N GLN A 116 6.81 13.89 11.77
CA GLN A 116 7.79 13.96 12.84
C GLN A 116 9.21 13.65 12.33
N ARG A 117 9.37 12.65 11.45
CA ARG A 117 10.66 12.33 10.85
C ARG A 117 11.17 13.45 9.94
N LEU A 118 10.29 14.05 9.15
CA LEU A 118 10.64 15.17 8.27
C LEU A 118 11.02 16.43 9.06
N ALA A 119 10.32 16.70 10.17
CA ALA A 119 10.61 17.83 11.05
C ALA A 119 11.95 17.68 11.79
N GLN A 120 12.41 16.44 12.01
CA GLN A 120 13.70 16.12 12.63
C GLN A 120 14.88 16.18 11.64
N CYS A 121 14.62 16.31 10.34
CA CYS A 121 15.69 16.54 9.36
C CYS A 121 16.20 17.99 9.46
N PRO A 122 17.53 18.21 9.55
CA PRO A 122 18.10 19.55 9.58
C PRO A 122 17.79 20.31 8.28
N PRO A 123 17.67 21.65 8.33
CA PRO A 123 17.16 22.49 7.24
C PRO A 123 18.03 22.50 5.96
N VAL A 124 19.22 21.88 5.97
CA VAL A 124 20.14 21.82 4.82
C VAL A 124 19.58 21.00 3.65
N PHE A 125 18.62 20.12 3.89
CA PHE A 125 18.01 19.26 2.85
C PHE A 125 16.61 19.71 2.38
N ARG A 126 16.12 20.88 2.80
CA ARG A 126 14.89 21.46 2.25
C ARG A 126 15.22 22.38 1.08
N GLU A 127 15.70 21.83 -0.04
CA GLU A 127 15.72 22.61 -1.28
C GLU A 127 14.33 22.65 -1.91
N PRO A 128 13.76 23.82 -2.21
CA PRO A 128 12.75 23.93 -3.24
C PRO A 128 13.43 23.82 -4.62
N PRO A 129 12.81 23.16 -5.62
CA PRO A 129 13.30 23.23 -6.99
C PRO A 129 13.28 24.70 -7.43
N SER A 130 14.46 25.24 -7.68
CA SER A 130 14.63 26.63 -8.14
C SER A 130 14.12 26.74 -9.57
N LEU A 131 12.91 27.26 -9.75
CA LEU A 131 12.53 27.92 -11.00
C LEU A 131 12.75 29.41 -10.83
N MET A 132 13.81 29.91 -11.46
CA MET A 132 14.04 31.32 -11.75
C MET A 132 12.85 31.87 -12.54
N ILE A 133 12.06 32.76 -11.94
CA ILE A 133 11.43 33.88 -12.66
C ILE A 133 11.46 35.10 -11.73
N SER A 134 12.15 36.14 -12.20
CA SER A 134 12.19 37.49 -11.68
C SER A 134 10.83 38.19 -11.79
N SER A 135 10.34 38.81 -10.71
CA SER A 135 9.99 40.25 -10.67
C SER A 135 9.25 40.62 -9.37
N GLU A 136 9.76 41.68 -8.76
CA GLU A 136 9.04 42.76 -8.09
C GLU A 136 7.87 42.45 -7.13
N GLY A 137 8.20 42.49 -5.83
CA GLY A 137 7.55 43.40 -4.89
C GLY A 137 6.13 43.10 -4.45
N VAL A 138 5.95 42.24 -3.43
CA VAL A 138 4.88 42.42 -2.43
C VAL A 138 5.37 41.93 -1.06
N HIS A 139 5.31 42.83 -0.07
CA HIS A 139 5.44 42.50 1.35
C HIS A 139 4.43 41.42 1.75
N SER A 140 4.88 40.30 2.33
CA SER A 140 3.99 39.49 3.16
C SER A 140 4.77 38.70 4.22
N LEU A 141 4.56 39.14 5.46
CA LEU A 141 4.77 38.54 6.77
C LEU A 141 5.15 37.04 6.76
N ALA A 142 6.38 36.74 7.17
CA ALA A 142 6.77 35.40 7.58
C ALA A 142 5.95 34.99 8.84
N PRO A 143 5.39 33.77 8.91
CA PRO A 143 4.81 33.30 10.15
C PRO A 143 5.94 32.95 11.13
N GLU A 144 5.93 33.57 12.30
CA GLU A 144 6.70 33.13 13.47
C GLU A 144 6.33 31.68 13.79
N TYR A 145 7.24 30.75 13.50
CA TYR A 145 7.15 29.37 13.96
C TYR A 145 7.40 29.33 15.48
N VAL A 146 6.36 29.55 16.26
CA VAL A 146 6.34 29.18 17.68
C VAL A 146 6.29 27.65 17.75
N SER A 147 7.46 27.03 17.71
CA SER A 147 7.59 25.61 18.03
C SER A 147 7.54 25.47 19.54
N SER A 148 6.34 25.30 20.10
CA SER A 148 6.20 24.78 21.45
C SER A 148 6.86 23.39 21.50
N PRO A 149 7.72 23.08 22.48
CA PRO A 149 8.24 21.73 22.61
C PRO A 149 7.07 20.76 22.84
N PRO A 150 7.06 19.57 22.21
CA PRO A 150 5.97 18.61 22.41
C PRO A 150 5.88 18.26 23.90
N SER A 151 4.67 18.35 24.44
CA SER A 151 4.39 17.99 25.83
C SER A 151 4.80 16.53 26.09
N PRO A 152 5.39 16.18 27.25
CA PRO A 152 5.88 14.82 27.54
C PRO A 152 4.81 13.71 27.45
N LEU A 153 3.51 14.04 27.41
CA LEU A 153 2.42 13.09 27.23
C LEU A 153 2.24 12.61 25.76
N ASP A 154 2.74 13.35 24.76
CA ASP A 154 2.67 12.94 23.35
C ASP A 154 3.78 11.96 22.92
N ALA A 155 4.71 11.66 23.83
CA ALA A 155 5.78 10.68 23.63
C ALA A 155 5.33 9.22 23.83
N GLN A 156 4.01 8.94 23.87
CA GLN A 156 3.53 7.56 23.77
C GLN A 156 3.84 7.01 22.38
N GLN A 157 4.78 6.06 22.34
CA GLN A 157 5.18 5.34 21.13
C GLN A 157 3.97 4.54 20.59
N LYS A 158 3.18 5.17 19.73
CA LYS A 158 2.06 4.50 19.04
C LYS A 158 2.61 3.47 18.07
N ILE A 159 1.87 2.39 17.88
CA ILE A 159 2.18 1.41 16.82
C ILE A 159 1.99 2.13 15.49
N VAL A 160 3.01 2.07 14.66
CA VAL A 160 2.98 2.59 13.29
C VAL A 160 2.97 1.39 12.35
N LEU A 161 1.94 1.31 11.51
CA LEU A 161 1.90 0.38 10.38
C LEU A 161 2.23 1.16 9.12
N ASP A 162 3.21 0.69 8.37
CA ASP A 162 3.53 1.28 7.07
C ASP A 162 2.79 0.55 5.92
N GLN A 163 2.98 1.07 4.70
CA GLN A 163 2.38 0.48 3.51
C GLN A 163 2.86 -0.96 3.25
N GLY A 164 4.12 -1.28 3.59
CA GLY A 164 4.70 -2.61 3.41
C GLY A 164 4.12 -3.64 4.38
N ASP A 165 3.87 -3.24 5.62
CA ASP A 165 3.20 -4.07 6.63
C ASP A 165 1.82 -4.51 6.16
N LEU A 166 0.99 -3.54 5.74
CA LEU A 166 -0.36 -3.83 5.26
C LEU A 166 -0.34 -4.60 3.93
N LEU A 167 0.55 -4.25 3.01
CA LEU A 167 0.69 -4.98 1.75
C LEU A 167 1.06 -6.45 1.99
N ASN A 168 2.15 -6.70 2.72
CA ASN A 168 2.75 -8.03 2.82
C ASN A 168 2.05 -8.94 3.85
N GLN A 169 1.54 -8.38 4.95
CA GLN A 169 0.99 -9.19 6.04
C GLN A 169 -0.54 -9.24 6.07
N VAL A 170 -1.21 -8.26 5.43
CA VAL A 170 -2.66 -8.16 5.40
C VAL A 170 -3.21 -8.46 4.01
N PHE A 171 -2.90 -7.65 3.01
CA PHE A 171 -3.53 -7.74 1.69
C PHE A 171 -3.03 -8.94 0.87
N SER A 172 -1.72 -9.12 0.68
CA SER A 172 -1.20 -10.25 -0.12
C SER A 172 -1.68 -11.62 0.41
N PRO A 173 -1.65 -11.89 1.73
CA PRO A 173 -2.24 -13.12 2.27
C PRO A 173 -3.76 -13.16 2.16
N ALA A 174 -4.45 -12.02 2.29
CA ALA A 174 -5.91 -11.97 2.18
C ALA A 174 -6.40 -12.30 0.76
N PHE A 175 -5.72 -11.79 -0.27
CA PHE A 175 -6.00 -12.15 -1.66
C PHE A 175 -5.78 -13.64 -1.89
N ARG A 176 -4.63 -14.19 -1.48
CA ARG A 176 -4.33 -15.62 -1.62
C ARG A 176 -5.38 -16.50 -0.94
N GLN A 177 -5.74 -16.19 0.31
CA GLN A 177 -6.75 -16.97 1.05
C GLN A 177 -8.14 -16.85 0.44
N ALA A 178 -8.52 -15.67 -0.06
CA ALA A 178 -9.80 -15.47 -0.74
C ALA A 178 -9.86 -16.24 -2.08
N GLU A 179 -8.74 -16.33 -2.81
CA GLU A 179 -8.59 -17.10 -4.06
C GLU A 179 -8.62 -18.62 -3.81
N GLU A 180 -7.83 -19.12 -2.86
CA GLU A 180 -7.78 -20.55 -2.49
C GLU A 180 -9.16 -21.05 -2.08
N GLN A 181 -9.85 -20.31 -1.19
CA GLN A 181 -11.19 -20.68 -0.75
C GLN A 181 -12.24 -20.60 -1.85
N ALA A 182 -12.04 -19.74 -2.87
CA ALA A 182 -12.91 -19.73 -4.03
C ALA A 182 -12.74 -21.01 -4.88
N THR A 183 -11.54 -21.58 -4.92
CA THR A 183 -11.19 -22.73 -5.78
C THR A 183 -11.54 -24.07 -5.15
N THR A 184 -11.41 -24.21 -3.83
CA THR A 184 -11.57 -25.49 -3.12
C THR A 184 -13.02 -25.86 -2.77
N PHE A 185 -13.94 -24.89 -2.72
CA PHE A 185 -15.33 -25.15 -2.33
C PHE A 185 -16.29 -25.01 -3.52
N VAL A 186 -16.82 -26.15 -3.99
CA VAL A 186 -17.91 -26.27 -5.00
C VAL A 186 -19.27 -25.77 -4.45
N THR A 187 -19.32 -25.26 -3.23
CA THR A 187 -20.57 -24.83 -2.57
C THR A 187 -20.98 -23.40 -2.95
N ARG A 188 -22.17 -23.31 -3.57
CA ARG A 188 -23.05 -22.13 -3.79
C ARG A 188 -22.35 -20.86 -4.32
N GLU A 189 -22.61 -20.53 -5.59
CA GLU A 189 -22.24 -19.28 -6.30
C GLU A 189 -22.43 -17.97 -5.50
N LYS A 190 -23.37 -17.93 -4.56
CA LYS A 190 -23.63 -16.76 -3.70
C LYS A 190 -22.53 -16.47 -2.68
N GLU A 191 -21.78 -17.47 -2.19
CA GLU A 191 -20.67 -17.25 -1.25
C GLU A 191 -19.36 -16.89 -1.98
N ARG A 192 -19.12 -17.46 -3.17
CA ARG A 192 -18.03 -17.07 -4.08
C ARG A 192 -18.04 -15.57 -4.42
N LYS A 193 -19.23 -14.98 -4.62
CA LYS A 193 -19.40 -13.56 -4.98
C LYS A 193 -19.11 -12.56 -3.86
N GLY A 194 -18.89 -12.99 -2.61
CA GLY A 194 -18.82 -12.09 -1.46
C GLY A 194 -17.41 -11.67 -1.02
N ARG A 195 -16.47 -12.62 -0.95
CA ARG A 195 -15.20 -12.43 -0.22
C ARG A 195 -14.15 -11.71 -1.04
N LEU A 196 -13.78 -12.24 -2.20
CA LEU A 196 -12.77 -11.62 -3.05
C LEU A 196 -13.16 -10.19 -3.48
N PRO A 197 -14.42 -9.89 -3.86
CA PRO A 197 -14.83 -8.50 -4.12
C PRO A 197 -14.78 -7.61 -2.88
N PHE A 198 -14.91 -8.16 -1.68
CA PHE A 198 -14.73 -7.39 -0.45
C PHE A 198 -13.25 -7.05 -0.21
N VAL A 199 -12.31 -7.97 -0.47
CA VAL A 199 -10.86 -7.68 -0.38
C VAL A 199 -10.48 -6.54 -1.34
N HIS A 200 -10.99 -6.57 -2.58
CA HIS A 200 -10.81 -5.46 -3.53
C HIS A 200 -11.35 -4.13 -2.99
N LYS A 201 -12.60 -4.13 -2.50
CA LYS A 201 -13.22 -2.92 -1.94
C LYS A 201 -12.44 -2.40 -0.72
N ALA A 202 -11.96 -3.29 0.14
CA ALA A 202 -11.12 -2.92 1.28
C ALA A 202 -9.78 -2.32 0.83
N LEU A 203 -9.16 -2.86 -0.23
CA LEU A 203 -7.93 -2.29 -0.79
C LEU A 203 -8.18 -0.90 -1.40
N VAL A 204 -9.31 -0.71 -2.10
CA VAL A 204 -9.71 0.60 -2.63
C VAL A 204 -9.97 1.61 -1.49
N GLU A 205 -10.64 1.19 -0.41
CA GLU A 205 -10.81 2.04 0.79
C GLU A 205 -9.48 2.40 1.46
N TYR A 206 -8.52 1.48 1.45
CA TYR A 206 -7.18 1.76 1.95
C TYR A 206 -6.44 2.79 1.09
N ILE A 207 -6.50 2.65 -0.24
CA ILE A 207 -5.96 3.65 -1.19
C ILE A 207 -6.62 5.00 -0.96
N ARG A 208 -7.96 5.04 -0.88
CA ARG A 208 -8.73 6.25 -0.57
C ARG A 208 -8.25 6.92 0.72
N SER A 209 -8.07 6.14 1.78
CA SER A 209 -7.57 6.61 3.07
C SER A 209 -6.16 7.20 2.97
N LEU A 210 -5.23 6.52 2.28
CA LEU A 210 -3.88 7.03 2.03
C LEU A 210 -3.89 8.35 1.25
N THR A 211 -4.72 8.45 0.21
CA THR A 211 -4.87 9.67 -0.58
C THR A 211 -5.44 10.81 0.26
N GLN A 212 -6.41 10.53 1.14
CA GLN A 212 -6.99 11.53 2.05
C GLN A 212 -5.95 12.11 3.02
N VAL A 213 -5.05 11.28 3.56
CA VAL A 213 -3.93 11.74 4.41
C VAL A 213 -2.72 12.25 3.61
N GLN A 214 -2.86 12.36 2.28
CA GLN A 214 -1.85 12.80 1.33
C GLN A 214 -0.53 12.01 1.44
N ILE A 215 -0.61 10.70 1.63
CA ILE A 215 0.55 9.82 1.54
C ILE A 215 0.62 9.26 0.11
N PRO A 216 1.76 9.36 -0.58
CA PRO A 216 1.90 8.77 -1.91
C PRO A 216 1.76 7.25 -1.81
N VAL A 217 0.85 6.70 -2.60
CA VAL A 217 0.56 5.26 -2.61
C VAL A 217 1.67 4.54 -3.38
N ASN A 218 2.24 3.50 -2.77
CA ASN A 218 3.28 2.68 -3.38
C ASN A 218 2.73 1.93 -4.62
N HIS A 219 3.49 1.89 -5.72
CA HIS A 219 3.06 1.24 -6.97
C HIS A 219 2.70 -0.23 -6.80
N TYR A 220 3.34 -0.95 -5.87
CA TYR A 220 3.01 -2.36 -5.58
C TYR A 220 1.58 -2.56 -5.05
N ILE A 221 0.97 -1.54 -4.43
CA ILE A 221 -0.43 -1.60 -4.01
C ILE A 221 -1.36 -1.58 -5.22
N PHE A 222 -1.07 -0.72 -6.20
CA PHE A 222 -1.83 -0.68 -7.45
C PHE A 222 -1.65 -1.95 -8.27
N GLU A 223 -0.42 -2.47 -8.32
CA GLU A 223 -0.11 -3.74 -8.97
C GLU A 223 -0.92 -4.90 -8.35
N LEU A 224 -0.96 -4.99 -7.01
CA LEU A 224 -1.75 -6.01 -6.31
C LEU A 224 -3.25 -5.87 -6.62
N LEU A 225 -3.77 -4.64 -6.60
CA LEU A 225 -5.17 -4.37 -6.92
C LEU A 225 -5.50 -4.81 -8.36
N LEU A 226 -4.66 -4.43 -9.32
CA LEU A 226 -4.86 -4.72 -10.73
C LEU A 226 -4.79 -6.22 -10.99
N ASN A 227 -3.73 -6.90 -10.52
CA ASN A 227 -3.57 -8.35 -10.62
C ASN A 227 -4.75 -9.11 -10.00
N GLY A 228 -5.26 -8.66 -8.85
CA GLY A 228 -6.47 -9.22 -8.24
C GLY A 228 -7.70 -9.10 -9.12
N MET A 229 -7.91 -7.93 -9.75
CA MET A 229 -9.08 -7.68 -10.60
C MET A 229 -9.01 -8.49 -11.89
N ILE A 230 -7.83 -8.59 -12.51
CA ILE A 230 -7.57 -9.36 -13.72
C ILE A 230 -7.89 -10.84 -13.49
N ARG A 231 -7.35 -11.43 -12.41
CA ARG A 231 -7.58 -12.84 -12.07
C ARG A 231 -9.05 -13.16 -11.83
N ASN A 232 -9.80 -12.20 -11.30
CA ASN A 232 -11.24 -12.33 -11.05
C ASN A 232 -12.12 -11.94 -12.25
N GLY A 233 -11.53 -11.48 -13.37
CA GLY A 233 -12.27 -10.99 -14.54
C GLY A 233 -13.10 -9.73 -14.28
N ALA A 234 -12.75 -8.93 -13.27
CA ALA A 234 -13.44 -7.70 -12.89
C ALA A 234 -13.02 -6.50 -13.77
N PHE A 235 -13.02 -6.69 -15.09
CA PHE A 235 -12.48 -5.73 -16.06
C PHE A 235 -13.22 -4.40 -16.06
N TYR A 236 -14.53 -4.40 -15.84
CA TYR A 236 -15.32 -3.16 -15.78
C TYR A 236 -14.88 -2.25 -14.61
N GLN A 237 -14.71 -2.83 -13.42
CA GLN A 237 -14.27 -2.06 -12.24
C GLN A 237 -12.82 -1.59 -12.40
N MET A 238 -11.97 -2.43 -12.96
CA MET A 238 -10.61 -2.07 -13.32
C MET A 238 -10.58 -0.85 -14.25
N ASP A 239 -11.34 -0.90 -15.34
CA ASP A 239 -11.40 0.19 -16.31
C ASP A 239 -11.95 1.46 -15.69
N GLN A 240 -12.98 1.39 -14.84
CA GLN A 240 -13.45 2.56 -14.12
C GLN A 240 -12.34 3.21 -13.30
N LEU A 241 -11.56 2.43 -12.54
CA LEU A 241 -10.48 2.97 -11.72
C LEU A 241 -9.36 3.62 -12.56
N LEU A 242 -9.07 3.06 -13.75
CA LEU A 242 -8.10 3.61 -14.69
C LEU A 242 -8.61 4.89 -15.37
N HIS A 243 -9.85 4.88 -15.87
CA HIS A 243 -10.47 6.03 -16.54
C HIS A 243 -10.67 7.21 -15.58
N TYR A 244 -11.10 6.96 -14.33
CA TYR A 244 -11.28 8.00 -13.31
C TYR A 244 -9.99 8.44 -12.62
N LYS A 245 -8.80 7.99 -13.09
CA LYS A 245 -7.50 8.38 -12.51
C LYS A 245 -7.33 8.05 -11.03
N ALA A 246 -8.06 7.05 -10.54
CA ALA A 246 -7.86 6.53 -9.20
C ALA A 246 -6.53 5.76 -9.10
N ILE A 247 -6.07 5.18 -10.21
CA ILE A 247 -4.74 4.61 -10.37
C ILE A 247 -3.90 5.62 -11.17
N PRO A 248 -2.74 6.06 -10.66
CA PRO A 248 -1.88 7.00 -11.36
C PRO A 248 -1.29 6.36 -12.61
N ASP A 249 -1.13 7.17 -13.65
CA ASP A 249 -0.45 6.74 -14.87
C ASP A 249 1.02 6.41 -14.53
N SER A 250 1.51 5.25 -14.96
CA SER A 250 2.92 4.87 -14.79
C SER A 250 3.35 3.82 -15.80
N LYS A 251 4.64 3.82 -16.19
CA LYS A 251 5.19 2.84 -17.14
C LYS A 251 4.93 1.38 -16.71
N PRO A 252 5.15 0.99 -15.43
CA PRO A 252 4.88 -0.39 -15.00
C PRO A 252 3.41 -0.80 -15.14
N MET A 253 2.46 0.12 -14.88
CA MET A 253 1.03 -0.17 -15.03
C MET A 253 0.62 -0.29 -16.49
N ALA A 254 1.16 0.55 -17.37
CA ALA A 254 0.94 0.43 -18.80
C ALA A 254 1.47 -0.89 -19.37
N CYS A 255 2.70 -1.28 -19.02
CA CYS A 255 3.27 -2.58 -19.43
C CYS A 255 2.42 -3.76 -18.93
N LEU A 256 1.93 -3.68 -17.70
CA LEU A 256 1.01 -4.70 -17.16
C LEU A 256 -0.27 -4.78 -17.98
N LEU A 257 -0.89 -3.65 -18.35
CA LEU A 257 -2.08 -3.64 -19.22
C LEU A 257 -1.79 -4.17 -20.63
N LEU A 258 -0.63 -3.85 -21.22
CA LEU A 258 -0.22 -4.36 -22.53
C LEU A 258 -0.09 -5.89 -22.54
N SER A 259 0.42 -6.48 -21.46
CA SER A 259 0.49 -7.93 -21.30
C SER A 259 -0.88 -8.62 -21.31
N LEU A 260 -1.95 -7.86 -21.03
CA LEU A 260 -3.33 -8.36 -20.97
C LEU A 260 -4.09 -8.15 -22.27
N SER A 261 -3.54 -7.41 -23.24
CA SER A 261 -4.17 -7.11 -24.53
C SER A 261 -4.82 -8.32 -25.20
N LYS A 262 -4.18 -9.49 -25.11
CA LYS A 262 -4.68 -10.75 -25.69
C LYS A 262 -5.96 -11.29 -25.03
N VAL A 263 -6.15 -11.02 -23.74
CA VAL A 263 -7.30 -11.49 -22.94
C VAL A 263 -8.38 -10.41 -22.83
N TYR A 264 -7.96 -9.15 -22.75
CA TYR A 264 -8.82 -7.98 -22.66
C TYR A 264 -8.35 -6.91 -23.66
N PRO A 265 -8.85 -6.93 -24.91
CA PRO A 265 -8.43 -6.00 -25.97
C PRO A 265 -8.49 -4.50 -25.58
N PRO A 266 -9.47 -4.00 -24.80
CA PRO A 266 -9.50 -2.60 -24.38
C PRO A 266 -8.31 -2.18 -23.49
N ALA A 267 -7.61 -3.13 -22.85
CA ALA A 267 -6.40 -2.82 -22.06
C ALA A 267 -5.31 -2.17 -22.90
N GLN A 268 -5.18 -2.55 -24.18
CA GLN A 268 -4.15 -2.03 -25.06
C GLN A 268 -4.31 -0.53 -25.29
N GLN A 269 -5.51 -0.09 -25.65
CA GLN A 269 -5.78 1.33 -25.85
C GLN A 269 -5.60 2.12 -24.56
N THR A 270 -6.09 1.57 -23.44
CA THR A 270 -5.94 2.20 -22.12
C THR A 270 -4.47 2.36 -21.72
N ALA A 271 -3.64 1.37 -22.04
CA ALA A 271 -2.19 1.41 -21.81
C ALA A 271 -1.49 2.44 -22.70
N LEU A 272 -1.84 2.50 -23.99
CA LEU A 272 -1.30 3.50 -24.92
C LEU A 272 -1.69 4.92 -24.47
N ASP A 273 -2.95 5.13 -24.07
CA ASP A 273 -3.39 6.43 -23.57
C ASP A 273 -2.65 6.80 -22.27
N MET A 274 -2.33 5.81 -21.42
CA MET A 274 -1.51 6.00 -20.20
C MET A 274 -0.08 6.40 -20.54
N LEU A 275 0.57 5.73 -21.50
CA LEU A 275 1.92 6.08 -21.94
C LEU A 275 1.96 7.47 -22.59
N LEU A 276 0.95 7.80 -23.40
CA LEU A 276 0.87 9.08 -24.09
C LEU A 276 0.82 10.25 -23.10
N ARG A 277 0.07 10.11 -22.00
CA ARG A 277 -0.03 11.13 -20.95
C ARG A 277 1.23 11.26 -20.09
N LEU A 278 2.10 10.25 -20.08
CA LEU A 278 3.35 10.30 -19.32
C LEU A 278 4.44 11.10 -20.03
N GLU A 279 4.29 11.38 -21.33
CA GLU A 279 5.20 12.13 -22.24
C GLU A 279 6.65 11.59 -22.34
N THR A 280 7.06 10.71 -21.43
CA THR A 280 8.40 10.15 -21.25
C THR A 280 8.54 8.74 -21.83
N ALA A 281 7.50 8.23 -22.49
CA ALA A 281 7.38 6.84 -22.92
C ALA A 281 7.26 6.67 -24.44
N THR A 282 7.92 7.53 -25.21
CA THR A 282 7.84 7.54 -26.69
C THR A 282 8.36 6.24 -27.30
N GLU A 283 9.46 5.70 -26.78
CA GLU A 283 10.06 4.46 -27.27
C GLU A 283 9.11 3.27 -27.06
N GLU A 284 8.54 3.16 -25.86
CA GLU A 284 7.62 2.08 -25.50
C GLU A 284 6.33 2.13 -26.33
N ILE A 285 5.80 3.33 -26.62
CA ILE A 285 4.63 3.49 -27.50
C ILE A 285 4.93 2.97 -28.90
N ILE A 286 6.09 3.30 -29.46
CA ILE A 286 6.48 2.86 -30.80
C ILE A 286 6.65 1.35 -30.83
N GLU A 287 7.31 0.76 -29.83
CA GLU A 287 7.46 -0.69 -29.74
C GLU A 287 6.12 -1.42 -29.71
N VAL A 288 5.16 -0.92 -28.92
CA VAL A 288 3.81 -1.48 -28.86
C VAL A 288 3.09 -1.36 -30.21
N LEU A 289 3.18 -0.22 -30.89
CA LEU A 289 2.54 -0.05 -32.19
C LEU A 289 3.15 -0.98 -33.26
N LEU A 290 4.47 -1.21 -33.21
CA LEU A 290 5.16 -2.14 -34.10
C LEU A 290 4.79 -3.60 -33.82
N GLU A 291 4.60 -3.99 -32.55
CA GLU A 291 4.16 -5.34 -32.19
C GLU A 291 2.72 -5.65 -32.67
N ASN A 292 1.90 -4.63 -32.90
CA ASN A 292 0.51 -4.76 -33.34
C ASN A 292 0.33 -4.48 -34.85
N ASP A 293 1.41 -4.57 -35.63
CA ASP A 293 1.43 -4.32 -37.09
C ASP A 293 0.96 -2.91 -37.51
N HIS A 294 0.88 -1.96 -36.58
CA HIS A 294 0.50 -0.57 -36.83
C HIS A 294 1.71 0.28 -37.24
N VAL A 295 2.35 -0.10 -38.34
CA VAL A 295 3.61 0.50 -38.82
C VAL A 295 3.46 1.97 -39.22
N VAL A 296 2.38 2.33 -39.92
CA VAL A 296 2.14 3.72 -40.38
C VAL A 296 1.83 4.69 -39.23
N PRO A 297 0.94 4.36 -38.27
CA PRO A 297 0.75 5.17 -37.06
C PRO A 297 2.03 5.34 -36.24
N ALA A 298 2.82 4.27 -36.10
CA ALA A 298 4.10 4.31 -35.39
C ALA A 298 5.08 5.30 -36.04
N LEU A 299 5.16 5.32 -37.37
CA LEU A 299 6.06 6.21 -38.10
C LEU A 299 5.63 7.68 -38.02
N ARG A 300 4.32 7.94 -38.08
CA ARG A 300 3.78 9.30 -37.86
C ARG A 300 4.10 9.78 -36.46
N PHE A 301 3.91 8.93 -35.45
CA PHE A 301 4.22 9.26 -34.06
C PHE A 301 5.72 9.52 -33.85
N LEU A 302 6.59 8.69 -34.44
CA LEU A 302 8.04 8.88 -34.39
C LEU A 302 8.45 10.24 -34.98
N ARG A 303 7.90 10.62 -36.14
CA ARG A 303 8.19 11.92 -36.77
C ARG A 303 7.76 13.11 -35.92
N ASP A 304 6.62 12.99 -35.24
CA ASP A 304 6.03 14.11 -34.50
C ASP A 304 6.70 14.32 -33.12
N TYR A 305 7.39 13.32 -32.57
CA TYR A 305 7.96 13.35 -31.21
C TYR A 305 9.47 13.09 -31.11
N VAL A 306 10.13 12.59 -32.15
CA VAL A 306 11.56 12.26 -32.14
C VAL A 306 12.29 13.02 -33.24
N ASP A 307 13.11 13.99 -32.83
CA ASP A 307 13.88 14.86 -33.75
C ASP A 307 15.06 14.15 -34.43
N HIS A 308 15.53 13.02 -33.88
CA HIS A 308 16.68 12.26 -34.39
C HIS A 308 16.31 10.80 -34.62
N LEU A 309 16.24 10.42 -35.90
CA LEU A 309 15.99 9.05 -36.31
C LEU A 309 17.27 8.24 -36.19
N ASP A 310 17.42 7.47 -35.12
CA ASP A 310 18.55 6.54 -35.01
C ASP A 310 18.44 5.36 -36.00
N VAL A 311 19.60 4.82 -36.38
CA VAL A 311 19.73 3.60 -37.21
C VAL A 311 18.94 2.43 -36.62
N ILE A 312 18.77 2.41 -35.30
CA ILE A 312 18.01 1.40 -34.56
C ILE A 312 16.52 1.43 -34.95
N TRP A 313 15.93 2.62 -35.08
CA TRP A 313 14.53 2.78 -35.50
C TRP A 313 14.35 2.33 -36.94
N ARG A 314 15.25 2.74 -37.85
CA ARG A 314 15.22 2.30 -39.26
C ARG A 314 15.13 0.78 -39.39
N ARG A 315 15.97 0.05 -38.64
CA ARG A 315 15.96 -1.42 -38.64
C ARG A 315 14.67 -1.98 -38.04
N LYS A 316 14.23 -1.50 -36.87
CA LYS A 316 13.01 -1.98 -36.20
C LYS A 316 11.77 -1.83 -37.09
N PHE A 317 11.62 -0.69 -37.76
CA PHE A 317 10.50 -0.41 -38.65
C PHE A 317 10.53 -1.24 -39.94
N LEU A 318 11.71 -1.46 -40.53
CA LEU A 318 11.85 -2.31 -41.71
C LEU A 318 11.53 -3.77 -41.40
N GLU A 319 12.05 -4.30 -40.28
CA GLU A 319 11.74 -5.66 -39.82
C GLU A 319 10.24 -5.84 -39.50
N ALA A 320 9.60 -4.83 -38.91
CA ALA A 320 8.17 -4.86 -38.64
C ALA A 320 7.33 -4.81 -39.94
N ALA A 321 7.72 -3.97 -40.91
CA ALA A 321 7.05 -3.90 -42.22
C ALA A 321 7.18 -5.22 -42.99
N GLU A 322 8.34 -5.85 -42.97
CA GLU A 322 8.57 -7.16 -43.59
C GLU A 322 7.74 -8.27 -42.92
N ARG A 323 7.55 -8.21 -41.60
CA ARG A 323 6.66 -9.15 -40.88
C ARG A 323 5.18 -8.95 -41.21
N SER A 324 4.74 -7.70 -41.40
CA SER A 324 3.33 -7.38 -41.71
C SER A 324 2.88 -7.83 -43.12
N ASN A 325 3.83 -8.20 -44.00
CA ASN A 325 3.63 -8.62 -45.40
C ASN A 325 2.83 -7.62 -46.26
N ASP A 326 2.72 -6.36 -45.82
CA ASP A 326 2.08 -5.28 -46.58
C ASP A 326 3.10 -4.62 -47.51
N SER A 327 2.97 -4.90 -48.81
CA SER A 327 3.83 -4.37 -49.87
C SER A 327 3.84 -2.84 -49.92
N MET A 328 2.73 -2.19 -49.54
CA MET A 328 2.64 -0.73 -49.49
C MET A 328 3.41 -0.16 -48.30
N ALA A 329 3.31 -0.78 -47.12
CA ALA A 329 4.02 -0.36 -45.92
C ALA A 329 5.55 -0.48 -46.10
N VAL A 330 6.03 -1.56 -46.71
CA VAL A 330 7.46 -1.77 -47.01
C VAL A 330 7.99 -0.72 -47.99
N HIS A 331 7.25 -0.42 -49.06
CA HIS A 331 7.66 0.59 -50.04
C HIS A 331 7.64 2.00 -49.43
N ALA A 332 6.61 2.33 -48.64
CA ALA A 332 6.52 3.60 -47.92
C ALA A 332 7.68 3.76 -46.93
N MET A 333 8.08 2.69 -46.24
CA MET A 333 9.18 2.70 -45.29
C MET A 333 10.54 2.90 -45.95
N LYS A 334 10.81 2.18 -47.04
CA LYS A 334 12.03 2.34 -47.83
C LYS A 334 12.12 3.76 -48.41
N SER A 335 11.04 4.25 -49.04
CA SER A 335 10.99 5.61 -49.56
C SER A 335 11.16 6.69 -48.48
N PHE A 336 10.67 6.46 -47.26
CA PHE A 336 10.82 7.41 -46.15
C PHE A 336 12.27 7.50 -45.68
N PHE A 337 12.95 6.36 -45.50
CA PHE A 337 14.34 6.33 -45.04
C PHE A 337 15.39 6.59 -46.13
N ASP A 338 15.04 6.42 -47.40
CA ASP A 338 15.87 6.78 -48.56
C ASP A 338 15.78 8.29 -48.89
N GLY A 339 14.72 8.97 -48.45
CA GLY A 339 14.49 10.40 -48.67
C GLY A 339 15.16 11.34 -47.65
N GLU A 340 15.63 10.82 -46.52
CA GLU A 340 16.38 11.59 -45.53
C GLU A 340 17.90 11.49 -45.78
N PRO A 341 18.65 12.60 -45.60
CA PRO A 341 20.09 12.57 -45.78
C PRO A 341 20.72 11.54 -44.83
N PRO A 342 21.79 10.84 -45.24
CA PRO A 342 22.42 9.83 -44.41
C PRO A 342 22.84 10.44 -43.09
N LEU A 343 22.39 9.82 -41.99
CA LEU A 343 22.83 10.13 -40.64
C LEU A 343 24.35 10.07 -40.63
N ILE A 344 24.97 11.23 -40.39
CA ILE A 344 26.40 11.34 -40.25
C ILE A 344 26.78 10.53 -39.01
N THR A 345 27.34 9.36 -39.25
CA THR A 345 28.02 8.55 -38.25
C THR A 345 29.14 9.38 -37.62
N PHE A 346 29.08 9.59 -36.31
CA PHE A 346 30.24 9.97 -35.49
C PHE A 346 30.57 8.85 -34.53
#